data_AF-A0A2W5NCI9-F1
#
_entry.id   AF-A0A2W5NCI9-F1
#
_cell.length_a   1.000
_cell.length_b   1.000
_cell.length_c   1.000
_cell.angle_alpha   90.00
_cell.angle_beta   90.00
_cell.angle_gamma   90.00
#
_symmetry.space_group_name_H-M   'P 1'
#
loop_
_entity.id
_entity.type
_entity.pdbx_description
1 polymer ?
#
loop_
_entity_poly.entity_id
_entity_poly.type
_entity_poly.pdbx_seq_one_letter_code
_entity_poly.pdbx_strand_id
1 'polypeptide(L)'
;MKVDEIRAKMEKLNQFILDSEITVLGGKMVDLGGLDRDIALICNKAVALPPPDARDMQPLMAAMIGNLERLSIALKDYKDEIGKK
;
A
#
# COMPACT_ATOMS: atom_id res chain seq x y z
N MET A 1 17.85 -2.78 8.71
CA MET A 1 17.16 -3.62 7.70
C MET A 1 18.03 -3.65 6.47
N LYS A 2 18.22 -4.83 5.90
CA LYS A 2 18.93 -4.99 4.62
C LYS A 2 17.99 -4.58 3.47
N VAL A 3 18.55 -4.26 2.30
CA VAL A 3 17.76 -3.86 1.11
C VAL A 3 16.72 -4.92 0.74
N ASP A 4 17.07 -6.20 0.83
CA ASP A 4 16.14 -7.31 0.53
C ASP A 4 14.97 -7.38 1.51
N GLU A 5 15.19 -7.04 2.78
CA GLU A 5 14.13 -6.99 3.78
C GLU A 5 13.19 -5.80 3.52
N ILE A 6 13.72 -4.68 3.04
CA ILE A 6 12.93 -3.50 2.66
C ILE A 6 12.06 -3.86 1.45
N ARG A 7 12.67 -4.46 0.42
CA ARG A 7 11.99 -4.94 -0.77
C ARG A 7 10.85 -5.89 -0.43
N ALA A 8 11.13 -6.95 0.31
CA ALA A 8 10.13 -7.95 0.68
C ALA A 8 8.98 -7.37 1.52
N LYS A 9 9.25 -6.39 2.39
CA LYS A 9 8.19 -5.70 3.13
C LYS A 9 7.35 -4.80 2.23
N MET A 10 7.97 -4.08 1.30
CA MET A 10 7.25 -3.22 0.35
C MET A 10 6.36 -4.05 -0.59
N GLU A 11 6.84 -5.20 -1.05
CA GLU A 11 6.04 -6.16 -1.84
C GLU A 11 4.84 -6.68 -1.05
N LYS A 12 5.03 -7.04 0.23
CA LYS A 12 3.92 -7.47 1.11
C LYS A 12 2.89 -6.36 1.33
N LEU A 13 3.34 -5.13 1.54
CA LEU A 13 2.43 -3.98 1.66
C LEU A 13 1.67 -3.74 0.37
N ASN A 14 2.32 -3.82 -0.79
CA ASN A 14 1.65 -3.72 -2.08
C ASN A 14 0.58 -4.79 -2.25
N GLN A 15 0.89 -6.04 -1.90
CA GLN A 15 -0.08 -7.12 -1.97
C GLN A 15 -1.25 -6.89 -1.00
N PHE A 16 -0.98 -6.48 0.24
CA PHE A 16 -2.02 -6.16 1.21
C PHE A 16 -2.97 -5.06 0.71
N ILE A 17 -2.44 -4.01 0.08
CA ILE A 17 -3.26 -2.92 -0.47
C ILE A 17 -4.13 -3.44 -1.62
N LEU A 18 -3.60 -4.31 -2.49
CA LEU A 18 -4.37 -4.95 -3.57
C LEU A 18 -5.48 -5.85 -3.03
N ASP A 19 -5.17 -6.69 -2.05
CA ASP A 19 -6.15 -7.60 -1.44
C ASP A 19 -7.26 -6.81 -0.72
N SER A 20 -6.88 -5.68 -0.12
CA SER A 20 -7.83 -4.73 0.49
C SER A 20 -8.74 -4.10 -0.56
N GLU A 21 -8.21 -3.68 -1.70
CA GLU A 21 -8.98 -3.13 -2.83
C GLU A 21 -10.02 -4.16 -3.30
N ILE A 22 -9.60 -5.39 -3.56
CA ILE A 22 -10.48 -6.49 -3.99
C ILE A 22 -11.56 -6.78 -2.94
N THR A 23 -11.20 -6.77 -1.66
CA THR A 23 -12.13 -7.03 -0.55
C THR A 23 -13.23 -5.97 -0.48
N VAL A 24 -12.84 -4.70 -0.60
CA VAL A 24 -13.78 -3.56 -0.58
C VAL A 24 -14.69 -3.57 -1.80
N LEU A 25 -14.14 -3.83 -3.00
CA LEU A 25 -14.94 -4.00 -4.22
C LEU A 25 -15.91 -5.19 -4.14
N GLY A 26 -15.56 -6.21 -3.35
CA GLY A 26 -16.44 -7.34 -3.02
C GLY A 26 -17.52 -7.01 -1.97
N GLY A 27 -17.66 -5.75 -1.57
CA GLY A 27 -18.66 -5.28 -0.61
C GLY A 27 -18.33 -5.58 0.85
N LYS A 28 -17.08 -5.95 1.16
CA LYS A 28 -16.65 -6.30 2.51
C LYS A 28 -15.80 -5.19 3.12
N MET A 29 -15.95 -4.99 4.42
CA MET A 29 -15.03 -4.14 5.18
C MET A 29 -13.65 -4.79 5.30
N VAL A 30 -12.62 -3.96 5.29
CA VAL A 30 -11.24 -4.35 5.55
C VAL A 30 -10.68 -3.49 6.68
N ASP A 31 -9.88 -4.10 7.55
CA ASP A 31 -9.15 -3.37 8.59
C ASP A 31 -7.83 -2.84 8.02
N LEU A 32 -7.70 -1.52 7.95
CA LEU A 32 -6.50 -0.83 7.49
C LEU A 32 -5.69 -0.24 8.66
N GLY A 33 -6.01 -0.63 9.89
CA GLY A 33 -5.34 -0.15 11.10
C GLY A 33 -3.82 -0.30 11.02
N GLY A 34 -3.10 0.80 11.16
CA GLY A 34 -1.64 0.83 11.18
C GLY A 34 -0.96 0.78 9.80
N LEU A 35 -1.72 0.71 8.70
CA LEU A 35 -1.17 0.72 7.34
C LEU A 35 -0.33 1.98 7.07
N ASP A 36 -0.79 3.14 7.55
CA ASP A 36 -0.09 4.42 7.47
C ASP A 36 1.27 4.38 8.17
N ARG A 37 1.34 3.80 9.37
CA ARG A 37 2.56 3.64 10.14
C ARG A 37 3.55 2.71 9.44
N ASP A 38 3.06 1.59 8.90
CA ASP A 38 3.90 0.61 8.22
C ASP A 38 4.46 1.14 6.90
N ILE A 39 3.64 1.90 6.13
CA ILE A 39 4.08 2.60 4.93
C ILE A 39 5.10 3.69 5.29
N ALA A 40 4.84 4.51 6.31
CA ALA A 40 5.78 5.54 6.74
C ALA A 40 7.13 4.92 7.16
N LEU A 41 7.08 3.81 7.90
CA LEU A 41 8.28 3.08 8.29
C LEU A 41 9.07 2.59 7.06
N ILE A 42 8.40 1.95 6.09
CA ILE A 42 9.10 1.40 4.92
C ILE A 42 9.67 2.49 4.02
N CYS A 43 8.94 3.59 3.81
CA CYS A 43 9.39 4.75 3.06
C CYS A 43 10.64 5.38 3.71
N ASN A 44 10.63 5.56 5.03
CA ASN A 44 11.79 6.08 5.75
C ASN A 44 13.02 5.17 5.62
N LYS A 45 12.83 3.85 5.60
CA LYS A 45 13.93 2.90 5.38
C LYS A 45 14.43 2.92 3.94
N ALA A 46 13.53 3.06 2.96
CA ALA A 46 13.89 3.13 1.55
C ALA A 46 14.67 4.41 1.20
N VAL A 47 14.29 5.56 1.76
CA VAL A 47 15.00 6.85 1.56
C VAL A 47 16.42 6.83 2.15
N ALA A 48 16.65 6.00 3.17
CA ALA A 48 17.96 5.84 3.80
C ALA A 48 18.91 4.89 3.03
N LEU A 49 18.49 4.32 1.90
CA LEU A 49 19.30 3.40 1.10
C LEU A 49 20.38 4.14 0.29
N PRO A 50 21.51 3.47 -0.01
CA PRO A 50 22.47 3.96 -1.00
C PRO A 50 21.80 4.22 -2.38
N PRO A 51 22.31 5.18 -3.18
CA PRO A 51 21.69 5.55 -4.46
C PRO A 51 21.45 4.41 -5.48
N PRO A 52 22.30 3.37 -5.58
CA PRO A 52 21.99 2.20 -6.42
C PRO A 52 20.73 1.46 -5.93
N ASP A 53 20.69 1.12 -4.64
CA ASP A 53 19.59 0.37 -4.03
C ASP A 53 18.28 1.17 -4.01
N ALA A 54 18.36 2.49 -3.80
CA ALA A 54 17.21 3.37 -3.83
C ALA A 54 16.54 3.43 -5.22
N ARG A 55 17.34 3.37 -6.30
CA ARG A 55 16.82 3.33 -7.68
C ARG A 55 16.02 2.06 -7.93
N ASP A 56 16.50 0.93 -7.43
CA ASP A 56 15.82 -0.36 -7.57
C ASP A 56 14.48 -0.41 -6.82
N MET A 57 14.28 0.44 -5.81
CA MET A 57 13.01 0.54 -5.07
C MET A 57 11.95 1.42 -5.76
N GLN A 58 12.34 2.25 -6.74
CA GLN A 58 11.42 3.21 -7.37
C GLN A 58 10.18 2.56 -8.00
N PRO A 59 10.28 1.43 -8.74
CA PRO A 59 9.10 0.79 -9.32
C PRO A 59 8.11 0.29 -8.26
N LEU A 60 8.63 -0.24 -7.13
CA LEU A 60 7.80 -0.74 -6.03
C LEU A 60 7.08 0.40 -5.31
N MET A 61 7.74 1.54 -5.12
CA MET A 61 7.13 2.76 -4.58
C MET A 61 6.04 3.30 -5.50
N ALA A 62 6.29 3.37 -6.81
CA ALA A 62 5.30 3.83 -7.77
C ALA A 62 4.06 2.91 -7.78
N ALA A 63 4.27 1.60 -7.73
CA ALA A 63 3.18 0.63 -7.61
C ALA A 63 2.38 0.83 -6.31
N MET A 64 3.05 1.09 -5.19
CA MET A 64 2.40 1.34 -3.90
C MET A 64 1.49 2.57 -3.95
N ILE A 65 1.97 3.67 -4.53
CA ILE A 65 1.17 4.90 -4.70
C ILE A 65 -0.07 4.60 -5.54
N GLY A 66 0.10 3.96 -6.70
CA GLY A 66 -1.02 3.62 -7.57
C GLY A 66 -2.04 2.67 -6.91
N ASN A 67 -1.58 1.71 -6.11
CA ASN A 67 -2.46 0.82 -5.37
C ASN A 67 -3.25 1.56 -4.28
N LEU A 68 -2.61 2.49 -3.56
CA LEU A 68 -3.28 3.32 -2.53
C LEU A 68 -4.34 4.24 -3.13
N GLU A 69 -4.07 4.83 -4.30
CA GLU A 69 -5.03 5.66 -5.02
C GLU A 69 -6.27 4.87 -5.42
N ARG A 70 -6.09 3.66 -5.97
CA ARG A 70 -7.22 2.79 -6.32
C ARG A 70 -8.01 2.32 -5.10
N LEU A 71 -7.32 1.92 -4.02
CA LEU A 71 -7.99 1.58 -2.76
C LEU A 71 -8.79 2.76 -2.21
N SER A 72 -8.27 3.98 -2.28
CA SER A 72 -8.97 5.21 -1.87
C SER A 72 -10.24 5.45 -2.67
N ILE A 73 -10.22 5.19 -3.99
CA ILE A 73 -11.41 5.26 -4.84
C ILE A 73 -12.41 4.18 -4.42
N ALA A 74 -11.99 2.92 -4.31
CA ALA A 74 -12.86 1.80 -3.93
C ALA A 74 -13.55 2.03 -2.57
N LEU A 75 -12.83 2.59 -1.58
CA LEU A 75 -13.40 2.94 -0.28
C LEU A 75 -14.46 4.04 -0.34
N LYS A 76 -14.28 5.04 -1.21
CA LYS A 76 -15.28 6.09 -1.43
C LYS A 76 -16.55 5.51 -2.05
N ASP A 77 -16.38 4.69 -3.10
CA ASP A 77 -17.50 4.04 -3.78
C ASP A 77 -18.27 3.14 -2.82
N TYR A 78 -17.56 2.31 -2.03
CA TYR A 78 -18.15 1.46 -1.01
C TYR A 78 -18.93 2.24 0.05
N LYS A 79 -18.39 3.37 0.51
CA LYS A 79 -19.08 4.26 1.46
C LYS A 79 -20.36 4.84 0.84
N ASP A 80 -20.31 5.26 -0.41
CA ASP A 80 -21.46 5.82 -1.11
C ASP A 80 -22.55 4.76 -1.36
N GLU A 81 -22.18 3.50 -1.59
CA GLU A 81 -23.12 2.38 -1.70
C GLU A 81 -23.80 2.06 -0.37
N ILE A 82 -23.07 2.09 0.75
CA ILE A 82 -23.65 1.88 2.08
C ILE A 82 -24.56 3.05 2.47
N GLY A 83 -24.17 4.29 2.19
CA GLY A 83 -24.93 5.49 2.57
C GLY A 83 -26.24 5.70 1.79
N LYS A 84 -26.45 4.95 0.70
CA LYS A 84 -27.70 4.95 -0.10
C LYS A 84 -28.74 3.93 0.39
N LYS A 85 -28.38 3.02 1.30
CA LYS A 85 -29.29 2.05 1.91
C LYS A 85 -29.86 2.58 3.22
#